data_AF-A0A6C1NJ78-F1
#
_entry.id   AF-A0A6C1NJ78-F1
#
_cell.length_a   1.000
_cell.length_b   1.000
_cell.length_c   1.000
_cell.angle_alpha   90.00
_cell.angle_beta   90.00
_cell.angle_gamma   90.00
#
_symmetry.space_group_name_H-M   'P 1'
#
loop_
_entity.id
_entity.type
_entity.pdbx_description
1 polymer ?
#
loop_
_entity_poly.entity_id
_entity_poly.type
_entity_poly.pdbx_seq_one_letter_code
_entity_poly.pdbx_strand_id
1 'polypeptide(L)' 'MFGGIGVWEVLVVGLIVILLFGARRIPEVARSLGTGIRSFKGGLEGRDQLEDGDGQSPGDDHDRKH' A
#
# COMPACT_ATOMS: atom_id res chain seq x y z
N MET A 1 -10.72 -11.71 30.68
CA MET A 1 -10.77 -10.24 30.49
C MET A 1 -9.44 -9.81 29.90
N PHE A 2 -9.48 -9.09 28.77
CA PHE A 2 -8.35 -8.50 28.02
C PHE A 2 -7.51 -9.47 27.17
N GLY A 3 -8.10 -9.98 26.09
CA GLY A 3 -7.40 -10.72 25.03
C GLY A 3 -7.37 -9.90 23.75
N GLY A 4 -6.31 -9.14 23.53
CA GLY A 4 -6.09 -8.36 22.33
C GLY A 4 -5.10 -7.26 22.61
N ILE A 5 -4.02 -7.21 21.83
CA ILE A 5 -3.07 -6.10 21.84
C ILE A 5 -3.89 -4.83 21.65
N GLY A 6 -3.99 -4.02 22.70
CA GLY A 6 -4.74 -2.78 22.67
C GLY A 6 -3.98 -1.74 21.85
N VAL A 7 -4.73 -0.77 21.32
CA VAL A 7 -4.16 0.41 20.67
C VAL A 7 -3.14 1.09 21.60
N TRP A 8 -3.35 0.99 22.92
CA TRP A 8 -2.46 1.57 23.92
C TRP A 8 -1.08 0.89 23.98
N GLU A 9 -0.99 -0.44 23.94
CA GLU A 9 0.31 -1.13 23.89
C GLU A 9 1.08 -0.81 22.62
N VAL A 10 0.40 -0.76 21.46
CA VAL A 10 1.05 -0.41 20.18
C VAL A 10 1.61 1.01 20.21
N LEU A 11 0.89 1.97 20.80
CA LEU A 11 1.36 3.34 20.95
C LEU A 11 2.61 3.44 21.86
N VAL A 12 2.62 2.73 22.98
CA VAL A 12 3.78 2.72 23.90
C VAL A 12 5.01 2.11 23.22
N VAL A 13 4.85 0.99 22.53
CA VAL A 13 5.95 0.36 21.77
C VAL A 13 6.43 1.30 20.65
N GLY A 14 5.51 1.91 19.91
CA GLY A 14 5.83 2.89 18.87
C GLY A 14 6.62 4.07 19.41
N LEU A 15 6.27 4.57 20.60
CA LEU A 15 6.99 5.67 21.26
C LEU A 15 8.43 5.28 21.60
N ILE A 16 8.67 4.08 22.13
CA ILE A 16 10.02 3.59 22.42
C ILE A 16 10.85 3.48 21.14
N VAL A 17 10.26 2.93 20.07
CA VAL A 17 10.94 2.84 18.76
C VAL A 17 11.29 4.24 18.23
N ILE A 18 10.39 5.22 18.36
CA ILE A 18 10.65 6.61 17.97
C ILE A 18 11.78 7.23 18.80
N LEU A 19 11.89 6.92 20.09
CA LEU A 19 12.99 7.42 20.93
C LEU A 19 14.35 6.81 20.54
N LEU A 20 14.39 5.53 20.17
CA LEU A 20 15.62 4.84 19.78
C LEU A 20 16.10 5.22 18.38
N PHE A 21 15.19 5.24 17.41
CA PHE A 21 15.52 5.47 16.00
C PHE A 21 15.31 6.93 15.56
N GLY A 22 14.58 7.72 16.34
CA GLY A 22 14.18 9.08 16.00
C GLY A 22 12.94 9.14 15.10
N ALA A 23 12.08 10.13 15.34
CA ALA A 23 10.83 10.33 14.58
C ALA A 23 11.05 10.55 13.07
N ARG A 24 12.26 10.96 12.64
CA ARG A 24 12.60 11.18 11.23
C ARG A 24 12.93 9.88 10.46
N ARG A 25 13.40 8.83 11.13
CA ARG A 25 13.82 7.58 10.46
C ARG A 25 12.63 6.72 10.04
N ILE A 26 11.58 6.65 10.85
CA ILE A 26 10.35 5.89 10.55
C ILE A 26 9.72 6.28 9.19
N PRO A 27 9.41 7.57 8.91
CA PRO A 27 8.80 7.97 7.64
C PRO A 27 9.75 7.82 6.44
N GLU A 28 11.06 7.96 6.65
CA GLU A 28 12.08 7.75 5.62
C GLU A 28 12.10 6.29 5.17
N VAL A 29 12.15 5.36 6.13
CA VAL A 29 12.10 3.91 5.86
C VAL A 29 10.74 3.52 5.27
N ALA A 30 9.63 4.01 5.83
CA ALA A 30 8.28 3.73 5.32
C ALA A 30 8.08 4.21 3.88
N ARG A 31 8.62 5.38 3.48
CA ARG A 31 8.60 5.84 2.09
C ARG A 31 9.36 4.89 1.17
N SER A 32 10.58 4.50 1.55
CA SER A 32 11.40 3.58 0.72
C SER A 32 10.75 2.20 0.56
N LEU A 33 10.18 1.65 1.64
CA LEU A 33 9.44 0.39 1.62
C LEU A 33 8.14 0.52 0.83
N GLY A 34 7.41 1.62 0.99
CA GLY A 34 6.16 1.87 0.29
C GLY A 34 6.34 1.95 -1.23
N THR A 35 7.39 2.62 -1.70
CA THR A 35 7.74 2.64 -3.13
C THR A 35 8.11 1.25 -3.63
N GLY A 36 8.92 0.49 -2.89
CA GLY A 36 9.28 -0.89 -3.25
C GLY A 36 8.06 -1.83 -3.34
N ILE A 37 7.16 -1.76 -2.36
CA ILE A 37 5.90 -2.53 -2.35
C ILE A 37 5.00 -2.11 -3.52
N ARG A 38 4.89 -0.81 -3.83
CA ARG A 38 4.11 -0.30 -4.96
C ARG A 38 4.63 -0.84 -6.29
N SER A 39 5.94 -0.80 -6.51
CA SER A 39 6.57 -1.34 -7.72
C SER A 39 6.44 -2.86 -7.81
N PHE A 40 6.56 -3.57 -6.69
CA PHE A 40 6.35 -5.02 -6.63
C PHE A 40 4.91 -5.40 -6.97
N LYS A 41 3.92 -4.72 -6.36
CA LYS A 41 2.49 -4.90 -6.65
C LYS A 41 2.17 -4.63 -8.12
N GLY A 42 2.65 -3.52 -8.68
CA GLY A 42 2.43 -3.19 -10.09
C GLY A 42 3.08 -4.18 -11.06
N GLY A 43 4.23 -4.76 -10.70
CA GLY A 43 4.87 -5.83 -11.47
C GLY A 43 4.14 -7.17 -11.40
N LEU A 44 3.42 -7.44 -10.32
CA LEU A 44 2.53 -8.61 -10.20
C LEU A 44 1.22 -8.40 -10.97
N GLU A 45 0.56 -7.26 -10.80
CA GLU A 45 -0.67 -6.90 -11.53
C GLU A 45 -0.45 -6.81 -13.05
N GLY A 46 0.75 -6.43 -13.48
CA GLY A 46 1.14 -6.45 -14.89
C GLY A 46 1.36 -7.86 -15.47
N ARG A 47 1.54 -8.88 -14.62
CA ARG A 47 1.64 -10.29 -15.05
C ARG A 47 0.27 -10.96 -15.05
N ASP A 48 -0.58 -10.65 -14.07
CA ASP A 48 -1.97 -11.12 -14.04
C ASP A 48 -2.77 -10.60 -15.25
N GLN A 49 -2.51 -9.37 -15.71
CA GLN A 49 -3.12 -8.81 -16.94
C GLN A 49 -2.64 -9.44 -18.25
N LEU A 50 -1.58 -10.27 -18.23
CA LEU A 50 -1.10 -10.99 -19.41
C LEU A 50 -1.67 -12.42 -19.48
N GLU A 51 -2.29 -12.91 -18.40
CA GLU A 51 -2.92 -14.23 -18.33
C GLU A 51 -4.45 -14.19 -18.48
N ASP A 52 -5.11 -13.05 -18.21
CA ASP A 52 -6.54 -12.85 -18.52
C ASP A 52 -6.73 -12.10 -19.86
N GLY A 53 -6.56 -12.85 -20.96
CA GLY A 53 -7.24 -12.53 -22.20
C GLY A 53 -8.76 -12.71 -22.02
N ASP A 54 -9.50 -11.70 -22.46
CA ASP A 54 -10.97 -11.61 -22.52
C ASP A 54 -11.70 -11.07 -21.27
N GLY A 55 -11.92 -9.76 -21.29
CA GLY A 55 -13.18 -9.17 -20.81
C GLY A 55 -13.07 -8.14 -19.69
N GLN A 56 -12.93 -6.86 -20.04
CA GLN A 56 -14.00 -5.86 -19.86
C GLN A 56 -13.52 -4.51 -20.43
N SER A 57 -14.06 -4.15 -21.59
CA SER A 57 -14.25 -2.75 -21.94
C SER A 57 -15.69 -2.40 -21.58
N PRO A 58 -15.95 -1.50 -20.61
CA PRO A 58 -17.20 -0.76 -20.55
C PRO A 58 -16.93 0.65 -21.07
N GLY A 59 -17.69 1.02 -22.10
CA GLY A 59 -17.41 2.17 -22.95
C GLY A 59 -17.53 3.53 -22.29
N ASP A 60 -16.80 4.47 -22.89
CA ASP A 60 -17.19 5.88 -22.93
C ASP A 60 -17.55 6.20 -24.38
N ASP A 61 -18.81 5.88 -24.69
CA ASP A 61 -19.50 6.29 -25.92
C ASP A 61 -19.96 7.74 -25.74
N HIS A 62 -19.06 8.69 -25.95
CA HIS A 62 -19.36 10.13 -25.91
C HIS A 62 -18.55 10.93 -26.93
N ASP A 63 -18.42 10.45 -28.18
CA ASP A 63 -18.01 11.34 -29.27
C ASP A 63 -18.37 10.80 -30.67
N ARG A 64 -19.63 10.99 -31.09
CA ARG A 64 -20.00 11.11 -32.51
C ARG A 64 -21.11 12.12 -32.69
N LYS A 65 -20.71 13.40 -32.75
CA LYS A 65 -21.38 14.37 -33.62
C LYS A 65 -20.88 14.18 -35.05
N HIS A 66 -21.77 14.47 -36.00
CA HIS A 66 -21.66 14.45 -37.46
C HIS A 66 -22.18 13.19 -38.16
#